data_AF-A0A4R2EC63-F1
#
_entry.id   AF-A0A4R2EC63-F1
#
_cell.length_a   1.000
_cell.length_b   1.000
_cell.length_c   1.000
_cell.angle_alpha   90.00
_cell.angle_beta   90.00
_cell.angle_gamma   90.00
#
_symmetry.space_group_name_H-M   'P 1'
#
loop_
_entity.id
_entity.type
_entity.pdbx_description
1 polymer ?
#
loop_
_entity_poly.entity_id
_entity_poly.type
_entity_poly.pdbx_seq_one_letter_code
_entity_poly.pdbx_strand_id
1 'polypeptide(L)'
;MCSKTQKHLSKAVKLVGIAGVGALLAFTSIDGKNGSPKTEQLTLSLIKDRNFLSSTKLAPSKEKEKILIESSKILRLEIHTVTDGKLKDFIPDDFKNVYPIVDFMLAVDSLNGHAIYFRGEIYRLLNDNDRFVEYFQRYLDIESTTKSHLQKVKNAQLCYDTPHGYCEQRTAWISQLLASYYYKKGISEPEESKKQEAFCIATKHIQNVRIHFPAGFNSSSVTQSTLELEKNLKERISN
;
A
#
# COMPACT_ATOMS: atom_id res chain seq x y z
N MET A 1 -36.14 -6.35 -14.35
CA MET A 1 -35.74 -6.29 -15.78
C MET A 1 -34.42 -5.52 -15.88
N CYS A 2 -33.29 -6.22 -16.02
CA CYS A 2 -32.09 -5.65 -16.65
C CYS A 2 -31.62 -6.70 -17.66
N SER A 3 -31.73 -6.33 -18.93
CA SER A 3 -31.60 -7.19 -20.09
C SER A 3 -30.14 -7.44 -20.47
N LYS A 4 -29.95 -8.60 -21.12
CA LYS A 4 -28.77 -9.18 -21.78
C LYS A 4 -28.12 -8.17 -22.76
N THR A 5 -26.85 -8.25 -23.21
CA THR A 5 -26.18 -9.39 -23.86
C THR A 5 -24.70 -9.04 -24.21
N GLN A 6 -23.84 -10.06 -24.33
CA GLN A 6 -22.65 -10.19 -25.23
C GLN A 6 -21.37 -9.38 -24.93
N LYS A 7 -20.13 -9.84 -25.21
CA LYS A 7 -19.52 -11.11 -25.65
C LYS A 7 -17.99 -11.00 -25.42
N HIS A 8 -17.33 -12.14 -25.30
CA HIS A 8 -15.89 -12.38 -25.15
C HIS A 8 -14.93 -11.45 -25.91
N LEU A 9 -13.75 -11.21 -25.32
CA LEU A 9 -12.45 -11.40 -25.97
C LEU A 9 -11.30 -11.51 -24.94
N SER A 10 -10.75 -12.72 -24.88
CA SER A 10 -9.48 -13.06 -24.24
C SER A 10 -8.32 -12.38 -24.98
N LYS A 11 -7.33 -11.86 -24.24
CA LYS A 11 -5.92 -11.84 -24.66
C LYS A 11 -5.00 -11.66 -23.46
N ALA A 12 -4.08 -12.61 -23.32
CA ALA A 12 -3.00 -12.64 -22.35
C ALA A 12 -2.09 -11.40 -22.48
N VAL A 13 -1.75 -10.78 -21.34
CA VAL A 13 -0.68 -9.79 -21.27
C VAL A 13 0.60 -10.50 -20.88
N LYS A 14 1.52 -10.61 -21.84
CA LYS A 14 2.92 -10.97 -21.61
C LYS A 14 3.57 -9.90 -20.74
N LEU A 15 4.25 -10.30 -19.68
CA LEU A 15 5.25 -9.47 -19.00
C LEU A 15 6.28 -9.02 -20.03
N VAL A 16 6.41 -7.72 -20.24
CA VAL A 16 7.58 -7.10 -20.87
C VAL A 16 8.29 -6.36 -19.76
N GLY A 17 9.48 -6.87 -19.39
CA GLY A 17 10.39 -6.19 -18.49
C GLY A 17 10.78 -4.83 -19.07
N ILE A 18 10.75 -3.80 -18.24
CA ILE A 18 11.26 -2.48 -18.60
C ILE A 18 12.34 -2.13 -17.60
N ALA A 19 13.54 -2.00 -18.16
CA ALA A 19 14.76 -1.56 -17.53
C ALA A 19 14.60 -0.19 -16.87
N GLY A 20 15.26 -0.02 -15.74
CA GLY A 20 15.24 1.19 -14.93
C GLY A 20 15.86 2.38 -15.65
N VAL A 21 15.16 3.51 -15.58
CA VAL A 21 15.74 4.84 -15.71
C VAL A 21 15.06 5.69 -14.64
N GLY A 22 15.64 5.71 -13.44
CA GLY A 22 15.22 6.58 -12.34
C GLY A 22 15.89 7.94 -12.47
N ALA A 23 15.10 9.01 -12.52
CA ALA A 23 15.58 10.39 -12.47
C ALA A 23 16.38 10.62 -11.17
N LEU A 24 17.61 11.13 -11.34
CA LEU A 24 18.64 11.28 -10.33
C LEU A 24 18.49 12.63 -9.59
N LEU A 25 18.45 12.63 -8.26
CA LEU A 25 18.53 13.87 -7.47
C LEU A 25 19.69 13.82 -6.49
N ALA A 26 20.49 14.88 -6.52
CA ALA A 26 21.62 15.13 -5.64
C ALA A 26 21.15 15.73 -4.31
N PHE A 27 21.62 15.18 -3.19
CA PHE A 27 21.58 15.85 -1.89
C PHE A 27 22.96 16.42 -1.59
N THR A 28 23.03 17.71 -1.22
CA THR A 28 24.28 18.36 -0.84
C THR A 28 24.50 18.17 0.66
N SER A 29 25.44 17.31 1.04
CA SER A 29 26.10 17.42 2.35
C SER A 29 27.18 18.50 2.24
N ILE A 30 27.19 19.47 3.16
CA ILE A 30 28.29 20.44 3.26
C ILE A 30 29.36 19.81 4.16
N ASP A 31 30.31 19.09 3.56
CA ASP A 31 31.56 18.79 4.25
C ASP A 31 32.39 20.07 4.34
N GLY A 32 32.69 20.46 5.58
CA GLY A 32 33.56 21.58 5.88
C GLY A 32 34.95 21.38 5.26
N LYS A 33 35.39 22.40 4.52
CA LYS A 33 36.70 22.58 3.85
C LYS A 33 36.83 21.90 2.48
N ASN A 34 36.63 22.71 1.44
CA ASN A 34 37.08 22.52 0.04
C ASN A 34 36.47 21.35 -0.77
N GLY A 35 35.16 21.09 -0.67
CA GLY A 35 34.48 20.07 -1.49
C GLY A 35 33.57 20.64 -2.58
N SER A 36 33.79 20.27 -3.83
CA SER A 36 32.75 20.32 -4.88
C SER A 36 31.51 19.54 -4.42
N PRO A 37 30.28 19.99 -4.70
CA PRO A 37 29.06 19.30 -4.25
C PRO A 37 29.04 17.86 -4.79
N LYS A 38 29.09 16.89 -3.88
CA LYS A 38 28.91 15.47 -4.21
C LYS A 38 27.42 15.17 -4.20
N THR A 39 26.91 14.70 -5.33
CA THR A 39 25.58 14.09 -5.47
C THR A 39 25.55 12.79 -4.68
N GLU A 40 25.10 12.81 -3.43
CA GLU A 40 24.81 11.56 -2.72
C GLU A 40 23.43 11.05 -3.11
N GLN A 41 23.38 9.80 -3.59
CA GLN A 41 22.12 9.07 -3.76
C GLN A 41 21.54 8.76 -2.38
N LEU A 42 20.22 8.87 -2.20
CA LEU A 42 19.59 8.39 -0.97
C LEU A 42 19.84 6.88 -0.85
N THR A 43 20.45 6.46 0.26
CA THR A 43 20.73 5.04 0.53
C THR A 43 20.01 4.58 1.79
N LEU A 44 19.86 3.26 1.94
CA LEU A 44 19.35 2.67 3.19
C LEU A 44 20.24 3.04 4.40
N SER A 45 21.55 3.19 4.21
CA SER A 45 22.45 3.63 5.28
C SER A 45 22.11 5.05 5.74
N LEU A 46 21.84 5.95 4.80
CA LEU A 46 21.48 7.33 5.09
C LEU A 46 20.09 7.43 5.76
N ILE A 47 19.12 6.62 5.32
CA ILE A 47 17.80 6.51 5.97
C ILE A 47 17.92 6.07 7.44
N LYS A 48 18.89 5.22 7.77
CA LYS A 48 19.16 4.74 9.13
C LYS A 48 19.91 5.77 10.00
N ASP A 49 20.45 6.84 9.40
CA ASP A 49 21.20 7.87 10.11
C ASP A 49 20.26 8.86 10.83
N ARG A 50 20.45 9.01 12.15
CA ARG A 50 19.65 9.91 12.99
C ARG A 50 19.85 11.39 12.68
N ASN A 51 21.06 11.77 12.26
CA ASN A 51 21.37 13.15 11.87
C ASN A 51 20.65 13.48 10.56
N PHE A 52 20.63 12.54 9.62
CA PHE A 52 19.90 12.70 8.36
C PHE A 52 18.38 12.79 8.57
N LEU A 53 17.80 11.97 9.46
CA LEU A 53 16.39 12.13 9.84
C LEU A 53 16.11 13.51 10.45
N SER A 54 16.99 13.98 11.34
CA SER A 54 16.83 15.27 12.00
C SER A 54 16.90 16.43 11.02
N SER A 55 17.85 16.40 10.07
CA SER A 55 17.95 17.41 9.02
C SER A 55 16.74 17.37 8.08
N THR A 56 16.29 16.17 7.67
CA THR A 56 15.12 16.00 6.80
C THR A 56 13.85 16.58 7.44
N LYS A 57 13.64 16.39 8.74
CA LYS A 57 12.49 16.96 9.47
C LYS A 57 12.47 18.49 9.45
N LEU A 58 13.62 19.14 9.38
CA LEU A 58 13.77 20.59 9.34
C LEU A 58 13.82 21.15 7.92
N ALA A 59 13.97 20.30 6.90
CA ALA A 59 14.07 20.70 5.51
C ALA A 59 12.79 21.37 4.97
N PRO A 60 12.90 22.23 3.94
CA PRO A 60 11.73 22.77 3.24
C PRO A 60 10.83 21.67 2.65
N SER A 61 9.53 21.93 2.51
CA SER A 61 8.55 20.93 2.05
C SER A 61 8.94 20.26 0.72
N LYS A 62 9.44 21.02 -0.25
CA LYS A 62 9.89 20.50 -1.55
C LYS A 62 11.04 19.50 -1.44
N GLU A 63 11.91 19.66 -0.45
CA GLU A 63 13.01 18.73 -0.21
C GLU A 63 12.52 17.46 0.49
N LYS A 64 11.64 17.61 1.49
CA LYS A 64 10.95 16.48 2.13
C LYS A 64 10.20 15.61 1.12
N GLU A 65 9.44 16.22 0.22
CA GLU A 65 8.68 15.52 -0.81
C GLU A 65 9.60 14.67 -1.71
N LYS A 66 10.73 15.23 -2.16
CA LYS A 66 11.73 14.49 -2.94
C LYS A 66 12.31 13.31 -2.16
N ILE A 67 12.68 13.52 -0.90
CA ILE A 67 13.22 12.47 -0.03
C ILE A 67 12.18 11.36 0.18
N LEU A 68 10.91 11.72 0.38
CA LEU A 68 9.82 10.75 0.54
C LEU A 68 9.56 9.94 -0.74
N ILE A 69 9.60 10.58 -1.92
CA ILE A 69 9.49 9.88 -3.21
C ILE A 69 10.61 8.85 -3.36
N GLU A 70 11.87 9.25 -3.15
CA GLU A 70 13.01 8.33 -3.25
C GLU A 70 12.97 7.23 -2.18
N SER A 71 12.58 7.56 -0.95
CA SER A 71 12.36 6.58 0.12
C SER A 71 11.30 5.55 -0.27
N SER A 72 10.22 5.97 -0.94
CA SER A 72 9.16 5.06 -1.40
C SER A 72 9.64 4.08 -2.47
N LYS A 73 10.59 4.49 -3.33
CA LYS A 73 11.20 3.62 -4.34
C LYS A 73 12.10 2.58 -3.69
N ILE A 74 12.94 2.99 -2.73
CA ILE A 74 13.78 2.07 -1.95
C ILE A 74 12.89 1.09 -1.16
N LEU A 75 11.85 1.60 -0.50
CA LEU A 75 10.88 0.79 0.24
C LEU A 75 10.26 -0.31 -0.63
N ARG A 76 9.84 0.05 -1.84
CA ARG A 76 9.27 -0.91 -2.80
C ARG A 76 10.28 -1.99 -3.17
N LEU A 77 11.53 -1.63 -3.45
CA LEU A 77 12.58 -2.56 -3.83
C LEU A 77 12.91 -3.54 -2.70
N GLU A 78 13.05 -3.04 -1.47
CA GLU A 78 13.30 -3.88 -0.29
C GLU A 78 12.13 -4.83 -0.03
N ILE A 79 10.88 -4.38 -0.20
CA ILE A 79 9.73 -5.29 -0.07
C ILE A 79 9.77 -6.42 -1.10
N HIS A 80 10.03 -6.10 -2.37
CA HIS A 80 10.12 -7.14 -3.42
C HIS A 80 11.26 -8.12 -3.13
N THR A 81 12.38 -7.65 -2.60
CA THR A 81 13.50 -8.52 -2.19
C THR A 81 13.08 -9.53 -1.11
N VAL A 82 12.14 -9.16 -0.24
CA VAL A 82 11.61 -10.04 0.82
C VAL A 82 10.51 -10.97 0.29
N THR A 83 9.60 -10.45 -0.54
CA THR A 83 8.39 -11.18 -0.94
C THR A 83 8.57 -12.05 -2.18
N ASP A 84 9.41 -11.64 -3.12
CA ASP A 84 9.50 -12.28 -4.43
C ASP A 84 10.20 -13.65 -4.28
N GLY A 85 9.50 -14.72 -4.62
CA GLY A 85 10.04 -16.08 -4.56
C GLY A 85 10.17 -16.66 -3.14
N LYS A 86 9.66 -15.99 -2.11
CA LYS A 86 9.61 -16.56 -0.75
C LYS A 86 8.63 -17.73 -0.70
N LEU A 87 9.13 -18.90 -0.32
CA LEU A 87 8.34 -20.16 -0.22
C LEU A 87 8.00 -20.57 1.22
N LYS A 88 8.52 -19.85 2.21
CA LYS A 88 8.30 -20.11 3.65
C LYS A 88 7.53 -18.95 4.28
N ASP A 89 6.92 -19.20 5.43
CA ASP A 89 6.27 -18.15 6.22
C ASP A 89 7.24 -17.01 6.55
N PHE A 90 6.68 -15.80 6.63
CA PHE A 90 7.45 -14.61 6.95
C PHE A 90 7.70 -14.51 8.45
N ILE A 91 8.89 -14.04 8.83
CA ILE A 91 9.25 -13.71 10.21
C ILE A 91 9.66 -12.24 10.31
N PRO A 92 9.61 -11.60 11.49
CA PRO A 92 9.94 -10.18 11.64
C PRO A 92 11.32 -9.79 11.07
N ASP A 93 12.32 -10.66 11.22
CA ASP A 93 13.67 -10.44 10.72
C ASP A 93 13.78 -10.34 9.20
N ASP A 94 12.83 -10.92 8.46
CA ASP A 94 12.76 -10.76 7.00
C ASP A 94 12.61 -9.28 6.62
N PHE A 95 11.95 -8.48 7.45
CA PHE A 95 11.65 -7.07 7.20
C PHE A 95 12.66 -6.10 7.85
N LYS A 96 13.83 -6.58 8.33
CA LYS A 96 14.84 -5.76 9.02
C LYS A 96 15.32 -4.52 8.25
N ASN A 97 15.28 -4.57 6.92
CA ASN A 97 15.63 -3.44 6.05
C ASN A 97 14.42 -2.56 5.69
N VAL A 98 13.21 -3.12 5.76
CA VAL A 98 11.96 -2.44 5.44
C VAL A 98 11.52 -1.55 6.60
N TYR A 99 11.61 -2.04 7.84
CA TYR A 99 11.18 -1.29 9.03
C TYR A 99 11.84 0.09 9.15
N PRO A 100 13.18 0.23 9.02
CA PRO A 100 13.82 1.55 9.13
C PRO A 100 13.32 2.56 8.10
N ILE A 101 12.97 2.11 6.89
CA ILE A 101 12.45 3.00 5.84
C ILE A 101 11.04 3.46 6.18
N VAL A 102 10.17 2.53 6.61
CA VAL A 102 8.82 2.85 7.06
C VAL A 102 8.85 3.81 8.25
N ASP A 103 9.70 3.55 9.24
CA ASP A 103 9.82 4.38 10.44
C ASP A 103 10.38 5.78 10.10
N PHE A 104 11.36 5.86 9.19
CA PHE A 104 11.87 7.13 8.67
C PHE A 104 10.76 7.95 7.98
N MET A 105 10.03 7.33 7.05
CA MET A 105 8.96 8.02 6.31
C MET A 105 7.85 8.52 7.25
N LEU A 106 7.42 7.70 8.23
CA LEU A 106 6.44 8.11 9.24
C LEU A 106 6.95 9.21 10.18
N ALA A 107 8.26 9.23 10.44
CA ALA A 107 8.86 10.29 11.24
C ALA A 107 8.93 11.62 10.48
N VAL A 108 9.14 11.60 9.16
CA VAL A 108 9.14 12.80 8.30
C VAL A 108 7.72 13.29 8.03
N ASP A 109 6.80 12.37 7.74
CA ASP A 109 5.38 12.61 7.50
C ASP A 109 4.55 11.50 8.16
N SER A 110 3.94 11.82 9.30
CA SER A 110 3.14 10.86 10.09
C SER A 110 1.88 10.38 9.38
N LEU A 111 1.47 11.05 8.30
CA LEU A 111 0.32 10.70 7.46
C LEU A 111 0.76 10.08 6.14
N ASN A 112 2.03 9.65 6.01
CA ASN A 112 2.54 9.11 4.77
C ASN A 112 1.88 7.77 4.40
N GLY A 113 1.08 7.78 3.33
CA GLY A 113 0.31 6.63 2.84
C GLY A 113 1.17 5.47 2.34
N HIS A 114 2.37 5.72 1.79
CA HIS A 114 3.29 4.61 1.46
C HIS A 114 3.70 3.85 2.71
N ALA A 115 4.15 4.57 3.72
CA ALA A 115 4.65 3.99 4.96
C ALA A 115 3.54 3.27 5.74
N ILE A 116 2.35 3.88 5.84
CA ILE A 116 1.18 3.26 6.47
C ILE A 116 0.77 1.98 5.72
N TYR A 117 0.68 2.04 4.38
CA TYR A 117 0.35 0.87 3.55
C TYR A 117 1.34 -0.27 3.76
N PHE A 118 2.64 -0.01 3.65
CA PHE A 118 3.63 -1.07 3.80
C PHE A 118 3.74 -1.59 5.22
N ARG A 119 3.49 -0.77 6.24
CA ARG A 119 3.41 -1.26 7.62
C ARG A 119 2.25 -2.24 7.81
N GLY A 120 1.09 -1.94 7.23
CA GLY A 120 -0.06 -2.86 7.21
C GLY A 120 0.22 -4.14 6.41
N GLU A 121 0.87 -4.06 5.25
CA GLU A 121 1.27 -5.24 4.47
C GLU A 121 2.26 -6.12 5.25
N ILE A 122 3.24 -5.54 5.96
CA ILE A 122 4.16 -6.30 6.81
C ILE A 122 3.37 -7.10 7.86
N TYR A 123 2.44 -6.46 8.57
CA TYR A 123 1.62 -7.17 9.56
C TYR A 123 0.73 -8.24 8.92
N ARG A 124 0.19 -7.98 7.72
CA ARG A 124 -0.56 -8.99 6.97
C ARG A 124 0.30 -10.21 6.64
N LEU A 125 1.53 -10.00 6.19
CA LEU A 125 2.47 -11.06 5.83
C LEU A 125 2.94 -11.84 7.07
N LEU A 126 3.00 -11.19 8.22
CA LEU A 126 3.29 -11.81 9.53
C LEU A 126 2.05 -12.47 10.18
N ASN A 127 0.91 -12.50 9.48
CA ASN A 127 -0.38 -13.00 10.00
C ASN A 127 -0.86 -12.30 11.29
N ASP A 128 -0.45 -11.06 11.51
CA ASP A 128 -0.93 -10.24 12.62
C ASP A 128 -2.16 -9.45 12.18
N ASN A 129 -3.33 -10.10 12.30
CA ASN A 129 -4.58 -9.58 11.77
C ASN A 129 -5.00 -8.27 12.45
N ASP A 130 -4.78 -8.12 13.75
CA ASP A 130 -5.20 -6.92 14.50
C ASP A 130 -4.44 -5.69 14.01
N ARG A 131 -3.10 -5.78 13.93
CA ARG A 131 -2.27 -4.66 13.47
C ARG A 131 -2.41 -4.41 11.97
N PHE A 132 -2.61 -5.45 11.16
CA PHE A 132 -2.91 -5.29 9.74
C PHE A 132 -4.20 -4.48 9.53
N VAL A 133 -5.30 -4.83 10.21
CA VAL A 133 -6.58 -4.12 10.11
C VAL A 133 -6.43 -2.67 10.58
N GLU A 134 -5.75 -2.45 11.71
CA GLU A 134 -5.52 -1.11 12.27
C GLU A 134 -4.84 -0.18 11.25
N TYR A 135 -3.73 -0.61 10.66
CA TYR A 135 -2.98 0.21 9.71
C TYR A 135 -3.75 0.47 8.41
N PHE A 136 -4.52 -0.51 7.95
CA PHE A 136 -5.31 -0.37 6.74
C PHE A 136 -6.52 0.52 6.95
N GLN A 137 -7.18 0.43 8.10
CA GLN A 137 -8.24 1.37 8.47
C GLN A 137 -7.68 2.79 8.57
N ARG A 138 -6.53 2.97 9.23
CA ARG A 138 -5.84 4.26 9.32
C ARG A 138 -5.54 4.86 7.93
N TYR A 139 -5.06 4.04 6.98
CA TYR A 139 -4.85 4.51 5.61
C TYR A 139 -6.16 5.02 5.00
N LEU A 140 -7.25 4.25 5.10
CA LEU A 140 -8.55 4.62 4.53
C LEU A 140 -9.14 5.88 5.20
N ASP A 141 -8.99 6.02 6.51
CA ASP A 141 -9.47 7.19 7.26
C ASP A 141 -8.76 8.47 6.79
N ILE A 142 -7.42 8.43 6.67
CA ILE A 142 -6.64 9.56 6.16
C ILE A 142 -6.99 9.83 4.69
N GLU A 143 -7.08 8.79 3.86
CA GLU A 143 -7.42 8.92 2.45
C GLU A 143 -8.77 9.62 2.23
N SER A 144 -9.75 9.30 3.09
CA SER A 144 -11.12 9.80 3.01
C SER A 144 -11.24 11.25 3.48
N THR A 145 -10.47 11.63 4.50
CA THR A 145 -10.47 12.98 5.10
C THR A 145 -9.59 13.97 4.33
N THR A 146 -8.58 13.49 3.60
CA THR A 146 -7.65 14.35 2.84
C THR A 146 -8.09 14.59 1.38
N LYS A 147 -9.34 14.23 1.03
CA LYS A 147 -9.88 14.23 -0.35
C LYS A 147 -9.78 15.58 -1.09
N SER A 148 -9.57 16.72 -0.42
CA SER A 148 -9.47 18.05 -1.05
C SER A 148 -8.05 18.53 -1.38
N HIS A 149 -6.98 17.91 -0.88
CA HIS A 149 -5.62 18.47 -0.99
C HIS A 149 -4.56 17.56 -1.64
N LEU A 150 -4.82 16.25 -1.75
CA LEU A 150 -3.85 15.31 -2.32
C LEU A 150 -4.25 14.91 -3.73
N GLN A 151 -3.38 15.19 -4.71
CA GLN A 151 -3.56 14.73 -6.08
C GLN A 151 -3.50 13.20 -6.11
N LYS A 152 -4.66 12.53 -6.23
CA LYS A 152 -4.74 11.08 -6.33
C LYS A 152 -4.44 10.64 -7.76
N VAL A 153 -3.40 9.82 -7.90
CA VAL A 153 -3.12 9.12 -9.16
C VAL A 153 -3.99 7.86 -9.25
N LYS A 154 -4.34 7.46 -10.48
CA LYS A 154 -5.25 6.33 -10.68
C LYS A 154 -4.60 4.97 -10.41
N ASN A 155 -3.36 4.77 -10.88
CA ASN A 155 -2.71 3.46 -10.83
C ASN A 155 -1.65 3.37 -9.71
N ALA A 156 -1.36 2.15 -9.29
CA ALA A 156 -0.40 1.88 -8.21
C ALA A 156 1.05 2.24 -8.59
N GLN A 157 1.42 2.17 -9.87
CA GLN A 157 2.78 2.49 -10.32
C GLN A 157 3.10 3.97 -10.14
N LEU A 158 2.20 4.85 -10.57
CA LEU A 158 2.34 6.30 -10.43
C LEU A 158 2.29 6.76 -8.97
N CYS A 159 1.78 5.91 -8.06
CA CYS A 159 1.71 6.26 -6.64
C CYS A 159 3.11 6.52 -6.07
N TYR A 160 4.12 5.78 -6.53
CA TYR A 160 5.51 5.94 -6.10
C TYR A 160 6.17 7.23 -6.60
N ASP A 161 5.52 7.95 -7.52
CA ASP A 161 5.97 9.28 -7.96
C ASP A 161 5.33 10.40 -7.13
N THR A 162 4.49 10.04 -6.15
CA THR A 162 3.84 10.99 -5.23
C THR A 162 4.46 10.91 -3.83
N PRO A 163 4.68 12.04 -3.14
CA PRO A 163 5.33 12.05 -1.84
C PRO A 163 4.43 11.45 -0.73
N HIS A 164 3.12 11.62 -0.84
CA HIS A 164 2.17 11.20 0.20
C HIS A 164 1.69 9.76 0.05
N GLY A 165 1.78 9.15 -1.12
CA GLY A 165 1.51 7.72 -1.29
C GLY A 165 0.04 7.30 -1.21
N TYR A 166 -0.87 8.15 -1.67
CA TYR A 166 -2.29 7.82 -1.82
C TYR A 166 -2.65 7.67 -3.30
N CYS A 167 -3.26 6.54 -3.68
CA CYS A 167 -3.77 6.34 -5.04
C CYS A 167 -5.02 5.45 -5.05
N GLU A 168 -5.85 5.63 -6.09
CA GLU A 168 -7.16 4.96 -6.23
C GLU A 168 -7.01 3.43 -6.20
N GLN A 169 -6.10 2.87 -6.99
CA GLN A 169 -5.91 1.43 -7.05
C GLN A 169 -5.42 0.82 -5.73
N ARG A 170 -4.57 1.53 -4.96
CA ARG A 170 -4.11 1.07 -3.63
C ARG A 170 -5.24 1.14 -2.61
N THR A 171 -6.02 2.22 -2.60
CA THR A 171 -7.20 2.37 -1.75
C THR A 171 -8.22 1.23 -2.00
N ALA A 172 -8.47 0.93 -3.28
CA ALA A 172 -9.30 -0.19 -3.66
C ALA A 172 -8.69 -1.52 -3.21
N TRP A 173 -7.38 -1.72 -3.36
CA TRP A 173 -6.71 -2.96 -2.98
C TRP A 173 -6.77 -3.22 -1.46
N ILE A 174 -6.52 -2.18 -0.65
CA ILE A 174 -6.70 -2.26 0.81
C ILE A 174 -8.13 -2.68 1.16
N SER A 175 -9.12 -2.10 0.49
CA SER A 175 -10.52 -2.45 0.70
C SER A 175 -10.80 -3.90 0.27
N GLN A 176 -10.22 -4.38 -0.84
CA GLN A 176 -10.35 -5.78 -1.26
C GLN A 176 -9.78 -6.76 -0.21
N LEU A 177 -8.64 -6.42 0.39
CA LEU A 177 -8.01 -7.23 1.45
C LEU A 177 -8.86 -7.25 2.72
N LEU A 178 -9.34 -6.09 3.18
CA LEU A 178 -10.23 -6.01 4.34
C LEU A 178 -11.56 -6.73 4.09
N ALA A 179 -12.16 -6.59 2.90
CA ALA A 179 -13.36 -7.32 2.52
C ALA A 179 -13.16 -8.84 2.61
N SER A 180 -12.02 -9.33 2.10
CA SER A 180 -11.69 -10.76 2.14
C SER A 180 -11.45 -11.25 3.57
N TYR A 181 -10.79 -10.45 4.40
CA TYR A 181 -10.58 -10.74 5.82
C TYR A 181 -11.92 -10.85 6.57
N TYR A 182 -12.78 -9.83 6.47
CA TYR A 182 -14.06 -9.81 7.18
C TYR A 182 -15.04 -10.88 6.66
N TYR A 183 -14.99 -11.21 5.37
CA TYR A 183 -15.76 -12.34 4.85
C TYR A 183 -15.33 -13.65 5.50
N LYS A 184 -14.01 -13.95 5.55
CA LYS A 184 -13.50 -15.14 6.23
C LYS A 184 -13.86 -15.15 7.71
N LYS A 185 -13.74 -14.00 8.39
CA LYS A 185 -14.15 -13.83 9.79
C LYS A 185 -15.61 -14.19 10.00
N GLY A 186 -16.52 -13.69 9.15
CA GLY A 186 -17.94 -14.02 9.21
C GLY A 186 -18.22 -15.51 8.97
N ILE A 187 -17.52 -16.15 8.03
CA ILE A 187 -17.67 -17.60 7.80
C ILE A 187 -17.27 -18.42 9.04
N SER A 188 -16.25 -18.00 9.79
CA SER A 188 -15.78 -18.69 11.00
C SER A 188 -16.52 -18.30 12.28
N GLU A 189 -17.34 -17.26 12.26
CA GLU A 189 -17.96 -16.70 13.46
C GLU A 189 -19.24 -17.47 13.83
N PRO A 190 -19.31 -18.11 15.02
CA PRO A 190 -20.50 -18.84 15.45
C PRO A 190 -21.64 -17.92 15.90
N GLU A 191 -21.35 -16.73 16.44
CA GLU A 191 -22.39 -15.82 16.92
C GLU A 191 -23.03 -15.07 15.76
N GLU A 192 -24.34 -15.27 15.56
CA GLU A 192 -25.04 -14.75 14.37
C GLU A 192 -24.96 -13.23 14.25
N SER A 193 -25.04 -12.49 15.36
CA SER A 193 -24.89 -11.03 15.39
C SER A 193 -23.53 -10.58 14.83
N LYS A 194 -22.43 -11.16 15.33
CA LYS A 194 -21.05 -10.85 14.93
C LYS A 194 -20.73 -11.32 13.52
N LYS A 195 -21.32 -12.46 13.10
CA LYS A 195 -21.24 -12.95 11.73
C LYS A 195 -21.84 -11.93 10.76
N GLN A 196 -23.05 -11.46 11.05
CA GLN A 196 -23.74 -10.48 10.20
C GLN A 196 -23.00 -9.14 10.20
N GLU A 197 -22.46 -8.71 11.34
CA GLU A 197 -21.58 -7.54 11.41
C GLU A 197 -20.36 -7.68 10.49
N ALA A 198 -19.68 -8.81 10.52
CA ALA A 198 -18.52 -9.06 9.66
C ALA A 198 -18.89 -9.03 8.16
N PHE A 199 -20.01 -9.64 7.75
CA PHE A 199 -20.48 -9.56 6.36
C PHE A 199 -20.89 -8.14 5.95
N CYS A 200 -21.48 -7.36 6.86
CA CYS A 200 -21.78 -5.95 6.62
C CYS A 200 -20.50 -5.13 6.39
N ILE A 201 -19.48 -5.32 7.22
CA ILE A 201 -18.18 -4.64 7.06
C ILE A 201 -17.52 -5.06 5.73
N ALA A 202 -17.52 -6.35 5.41
CA ALA A 202 -16.98 -6.84 4.13
C ALA A 202 -17.69 -6.21 2.91
N THR A 203 -19.02 -6.06 2.98
CA THR A 203 -19.82 -5.43 1.92
C THR A 203 -19.48 -3.96 1.72
N LYS A 204 -19.31 -3.20 2.82
CA LYS A 204 -18.88 -1.79 2.75
C LYS A 204 -17.52 -1.66 2.05
N HIS A 205 -16.59 -2.55 2.34
CA HIS A 205 -15.29 -2.54 1.65
C HIS A 205 -15.40 -2.92 0.17
N ILE A 206 -16.24 -3.88 -0.22
CA ILE A 206 -16.51 -4.17 -1.64
C ILE A 206 -17.09 -2.97 -2.38
N GLN A 207 -18.00 -2.22 -1.75
CA GLN A 207 -18.51 -0.97 -2.32
C GLN A 207 -17.37 0.03 -2.53
N ASN A 208 -16.45 0.14 -1.56
CA ASN A 208 -15.28 1.00 -1.69
C ASN A 208 -14.33 0.56 -2.82
N VAL A 209 -14.17 -0.75 -3.05
CA VAL A 209 -13.45 -1.26 -4.25
C VAL A 209 -14.10 -0.71 -5.52
N ARG A 210 -15.42 -0.76 -5.65
CA ARG A 210 -16.14 -0.29 -6.85
C ARG A 210 -16.06 1.22 -7.05
N ILE A 211 -15.95 2.00 -5.97
CA ILE A 211 -15.76 3.46 -6.05
C ILE A 211 -14.39 3.80 -6.64
N HIS A 212 -13.33 3.20 -6.09
CA HIS A 212 -11.95 3.56 -6.42
C HIS A 212 -11.39 2.79 -7.63
N PHE A 213 -11.86 1.56 -7.86
CA PHE A 213 -11.42 0.70 -8.96
C PHE A 213 -12.60 -0.13 -9.51
N PRO A 214 -13.48 0.46 -10.35
CA PRO A 214 -14.74 -0.16 -10.77
C PRO A 214 -14.61 -1.55 -11.39
N ALA A 215 -13.51 -1.82 -12.10
CA ALA A 215 -13.21 -3.13 -12.68
C ALA A 215 -13.07 -4.24 -11.61
N GLY A 216 -12.68 -3.88 -10.39
CA GLY A 216 -12.34 -4.82 -9.33
C GLY A 216 -11.02 -5.55 -9.59
N PHE A 217 -10.75 -6.55 -8.76
CA PHE A 217 -9.55 -7.38 -8.81
C PHE A 217 -9.90 -8.82 -9.19
N ASN A 218 -9.02 -9.44 -9.98
CA ASN A 218 -9.05 -10.88 -10.23
C ASN A 218 -8.67 -11.64 -8.94
N SER A 219 -8.94 -12.95 -8.92
CA SER A 219 -8.47 -13.80 -7.84
C SER A 219 -6.94 -13.82 -7.77
N SER A 220 -6.44 -14.02 -6.56
CA SER A 220 -5.01 -14.14 -6.25
C SER A 220 -4.80 -15.19 -5.16
N SER A 221 -3.55 -15.43 -4.78
CA SER A 221 -3.23 -16.29 -3.63
C SER A 221 -3.78 -15.77 -2.30
N VAL A 222 -4.09 -14.47 -2.19
CA VAL A 222 -4.51 -13.83 -0.94
C VAL A 222 -6.01 -13.55 -0.87
N THR A 223 -6.68 -13.37 -2.01
CA THR A 223 -8.11 -13.02 -2.08
C THR A 223 -8.83 -13.73 -3.22
N GLN A 224 -10.12 -14.04 -3.02
CA GLN A 224 -11.06 -14.27 -4.12
C GLN A 224 -11.14 -13.02 -5.02
N SER A 225 -11.69 -13.18 -6.22
CA SER A 225 -11.97 -12.02 -7.09
C SER A 225 -13.01 -11.10 -6.45
N THR A 226 -13.00 -9.81 -6.79
CA THR A 226 -14.02 -8.86 -6.31
C THR A 226 -15.43 -9.32 -6.69
N LEU A 227 -15.62 -9.86 -7.90
CA LEU A 227 -16.91 -10.33 -8.39
C LEU A 227 -17.42 -11.54 -7.59
N GLU A 228 -16.54 -12.50 -7.31
CA GLU A 228 -16.88 -13.70 -6.53
C GLU A 228 -17.21 -13.33 -5.08
N LEU A 229 -16.40 -12.47 -4.46
CA LEU A 229 -16.64 -12.02 -3.09
C LEU A 229 -17.97 -11.26 -2.98
N GLU A 230 -18.29 -10.40 -3.95
CA GLU A 230 -19.56 -9.68 -4.03
C GLU A 230 -20.76 -10.65 -4.17
N LYS A 231 -20.65 -11.69 -5.00
CA LYS A 231 -21.68 -12.72 -5.13
C LYS A 231 -21.89 -13.47 -3.81
N ASN A 232 -20.80 -13.94 -3.20
CA ASN A 232 -20.84 -14.70 -1.96
C ASN A 232 -21.46 -13.87 -0.82
N LEU A 233 -21.13 -12.57 -0.72
CA LEU A 233 -21.72 -11.69 0.30
C LEU A 233 -23.23 -11.48 0.09
N LYS A 234 -23.69 -11.33 -1.16
CA LYS A 234 -25.14 -11.19 -1.46
C LYS A 234 -25.92 -12.42 -0.98
N GLU A 235 -25.40 -13.61 -1.22
CA GLU A 235 -26.02 -14.87 -0.77
C GLU A 235 -26.06 -15.00 0.76
N ARG A 236 -25.15 -14.34 1.48
CA ARG A 236 -25.06 -14.43 2.96
C ARG A 236 -25.89 -13.38 3.69
N ILE A 237 -26.17 -12.24 3.07
CA ILE A 237 -26.98 -11.16 3.66
C ILE A 237 -28.46 -11.31 3.30
N SER A 238 -28.78 -12.00 2.21
CA SER A 238 -30.17 -12.29 1.81
C SER A 238 -30.80 -13.48 2.54
N ASN A 239 -30.05 -14.20 3.37
CA ASN A 239 -30.49 -15.34 4.19
C ASN A 239 -30.40 -14.97 5.67
#